data_AF-A0A5J4P8J3-F1
#
_entry.id   AF-A0A5J4P8J3-F1
#
_cell.length_a   1.000
_cell.length_b   1.000
_cell.length_c   1.000
_cell.angle_alpha   90.00
_cell.angle_beta   90.00
_cell.angle_gamma   90.00
#
_symmetry.space_group_name_H-M   'P 1'
#
loop_
_entity.id
_entity.type
_entity.pdbx_description
1 polymer ?
#
loop_
_entity_poly.entity_id
_entity_poly.type
_entity_poly.pdbx_seq_one_letter_code
_entity_poly.pdbx_strand_id
1 'polypeptide(L)'
;MVHKTAALCIYRSSVQLAKERGSFALYNSEREKDNPFINRLREADPQLYEEMKKYGRRNIACLTIAPTGTTSLMTQTTSGIEPVFLPVYKRRRKVNPNDVQTRNDFTDDTGDVY
;
A
#
# COMPACT_ATOMS: atom_id res chain seq x y z
N MET A 1 -6.35 6.03 14.88
CA MET A 1 -7.17 7.09 14.28
C MET A 1 -6.97 7.19 12.77
N VAL A 2 -5.72 7.30 12.28
CA VAL A 2 -5.41 7.49 10.83
C VAL A 2 -5.82 6.32 9.92
N HIS A 3 -5.42 5.08 10.22
CA HIS A 3 -5.75 3.93 9.36
C HIS A 3 -7.26 3.68 9.21
N LYS A 4 -8.03 3.95 10.27
CA LYS A 4 -9.50 3.85 10.23
C LYS A 4 -10.07 4.84 9.21
N THR A 5 -9.68 6.11 9.31
CA THR A 5 -10.13 7.15 8.37
C THR A 5 -9.71 6.83 6.93
N ALA A 6 -8.46 6.42 6.72
CA ALA A 6 -7.98 6.01 5.40
C ALA A 6 -8.84 4.87 4.81
N ALA A 7 -9.13 3.84 5.62
CA ALA A 7 -9.95 2.72 5.17
C ALA A 7 -11.37 3.17 4.78
N LEU A 8 -12.02 3.99 5.59
CA LEU A 8 -13.37 4.51 5.29
C LEU A 8 -13.39 5.34 4.00
N CYS A 9 -12.44 6.25 3.81
CA CYS A 9 -12.36 7.08 2.61
C CYS A 9 -12.09 6.25 1.35
N ILE A 10 -11.16 5.29 1.43
CA ILE A 10 -10.77 4.45 0.30
C ILE A 10 -11.91 3.51 -0.11
N TYR A 11 -12.59 2.87 0.84
CA TYR A 11 -13.74 2.02 0.54
C TYR A 11 -14.92 2.84 -0.01
N ARG A 12 -15.19 4.02 0.54
CA ARG A 12 -16.20 4.95 0.00
C ARG A 12 -15.90 5.33 -1.44
N SER A 13 -14.65 5.66 -1.76
CA SER A 13 -14.24 5.97 -3.13
C SER A 13 -14.45 4.78 -4.07
N SER A 14 -14.13 3.56 -3.64
CA SER A 14 -14.38 2.36 -4.44
C SER A 14 -15.87 2.08 -4.67
N VAL A 15 -16.74 2.39 -3.71
CA VAL A 15 -18.21 2.30 -3.84
C VAL A 15 -18.72 3.37 -4.81
N GLN A 16 -18.23 4.60 -4.72
CA GLN A 16 -18.58 5.66 -5.65
C GLN A 16 -18.19 5.31 -7.10
N LEU A 17 -16.99 4.76 -7.30
CA LEU A 17 -16.56 4.26 -8.61
C LEU A 17 -17.44 3.10 -9.11
N ALA A 18 -17.93 2.23 -8.20
CA ALA A 18 -18.85 1.16 -8.57
C ALA A 18 -20.21 1.71 -9.01
N LYS A 19 -20.70 2.77 -8.38
CA LYS A 19 -21.93 3.46 -8.78
C LYS A 19 -21.84 4.03 -10.20
N GLU A 20 -20.66 4.56 -10.57
CA GLU A 20 -20.44 5.17 -11.90
C GLU A 20 -20.09 4.14 -12.98
N ARG A 21 -19.34 3.08 -12.65
CA ARG A 21 -18.70 2.18 -13.63
C ARG A 21 -19.04 0.69 -13.45
N GLY A 22 -19.89 0.36 -12.49
CA GLY A 22 -20.20 -1.01 -12.07
C GLY A 22 -19.19 -1.56 -11.04
N SER A 23 -19.65 -2.47 -10.19
CA SER A 23 -18.81 -3.21 -9.24
C SER A 23 -17.91 -4.23 -9.94
N PHE A 24 -16.98 -4.84 -9.18
CA PHE A 24 -16.27 -6.00 -9.71
C PHE A 24 -17.23 -7.19 -9.90
N ALA A 25 -17.01 -7.99 -10.96
CA ALA A 25 -17.99 -8.98 -11.45
C ALA A 25 -18.46 -10.01 -10.41
N LEU A 26 -17.63 -10.36 -9.43
CA LEU A 26 -17.93 -11.37 -8.41
C LEU A 26 -18.41 -10.78 -7.08
N TYR A 27 -18.74 -9.49 -7.03
CA TYR A 27 -19.19 -8.83 -5.81
C TYR A 27 -20.52 -9.43 -5.33
N ASN A 28 -20.58 -9.81 -4.05
CA ASN A 28 -21.78 -10.31 -3.42
C ASN A 28 -21.73 -10.00 -1.91
N SER A 29 -22.66 -9.19 -1.42
CA SER A 29 -22.72 -8.77 -0.03
C SER A 29 -22.99 -9.92 0.94
N GLU A 30 -23.79 -10.91 0.54
CA GLU A 30 -24.10 -12.08 1.36
C GLU A 30 -22.88 -12.97 1.59
N ARG A 31 -21.98 -13.06 0.61
CA ARG A 31 -20.71 -13.79 0.76
C ARG A 31 -19.76 -13.12 1.75
N GLU A 32 -19.93 -11.82 2.00
CA GLU A 32 -19.06 -11.03 2.86
C GLU A 32 -19.72 -10.62 4.18
N LYS A 33 -20.96 -11.05 4.45
CA LYS A 33 -21.73 -10.63 5.64
C LYS A 33 -21.02 -10.93 6.97
N ASP A 34 -20.26 -12.02 7.01
CA ASP A 34 -19.52 -12.47 8.20
C ASP A 34 -18.05 -12.05 8.17
N ASN A 35 -17.62 -11.29 7.15
CA ASN A 35 -16.24 -10.82 7.04
C ASN A 35 -15.93 -9.82 8.17
N PRO A 36 -14.97 -10.11 9.06
CA PRO A 36 -14.67 -9.25 10.21
C PRO A 36 -14.19 -7.85 9.81
N PHE A 37 -13.51 -7.71 8.67
CA PHE A 37 -13.06 -6.41 8.20
C PHE A 37 -14.23 -5.56 7.67
N ILE A 38 -15.13 -6.17 6.88
CA ILE A 38 -16.33 -5.48 6.39
C ILE A 38 -17.26 -5.10 7.55
N ASN A 39 -17.39 -5.97 8.56
CA ASN A 39 -18.17 -5.68 9.77
C ASN A 39 -17.59 -4.50 10.57
N ARG A 40 -16.26 -4.38 10.67
CA ARG A 40 -15.62 -3.19 11.26
C ARG A 40 -15.89 -1.92 10.45
N LEU A 41 -15.96 -2.00 9.12
CA LEU A 41 -16.37 -0.85 8.29
C LEU A 41 -17.83 -0.48 8.55
N ARG A 42 -18.73 -1.47 8.63
CA ARG A 42 -20.14 -1.27 8.95
C ARG A 42 -20.35 -0.62 10.31
N GLU A 43 -19.64 -1.07 11.34
CA GLU A 43 -19.72 -0.47 12.68
C GLU A 43 -19.19 0.97 12.69
N ALA A 44 -18.13 1.23 11.92
CA ALA A 44 -17.54 2.56 11.83
C ALA A 44 -18.37 3.53 10.99
N ASP A 45 -19.09 3.03 9.99
CA ASP A 45 -19.82 3.80 8.99
C ASP A 45 -20.96 2.96 8.37
N PRO A 46 -22.14 2.92 9.02
CA PRO A 46 -23.27 2.12 8.56
C PRO A 46 -23.78 2.55 7.18
N GLN A 47 -23.70 3.85 6.86
CA GLN A 47 -24.13 4.37 5.57
C GLN A 47 -23.26 3.84 4.43
N LEU A 48 -21.93 3.83 4.62
CA LEU A 48 -21.01 3.23 3.65
C LEU A 48 -21.36 1.76 3.38
N TYR A 49 -21.71 1.00 4.41
CA TYR A 49 -22.08 -0.41 4.25
C TYR A 49 -23.37 -0.59 3.43
N GLU A 50 -24.40 0.23 3.67
CA GLU A 50 -25.62 0.17 2.87
C GLU A 50 -25.41 0.60 1.42
N GLU A 51 -24.57 1.63 1.18
CA GLU A 51 -24.17 2.00 -0.18
C GLU A 51 -23.37 0.89 -0.87
N MET A 52 -22.48 0.21 -0.13
CA MET A 52 -21.74 -0.94 -0.64
C MET A 52 -22.66 -2.12 -0.97
N LYS A 53 -23.70 -2.38 -0.17
CA LYS A 53 -24.72 -3.39 -0.52
C LYS A 53 -25.49 -3.03 -1.79
N LYS A 54 -25.84 -1.75 -1.96
CA LYS A 54 -26.63 -1.27 -3.10
C LYS A 54 -25.85 -1.21 -4.41
N TYR A 55 -24.63 -0.70 -4.38
CA TYR A 55 -23.83 -0.42 -5.58
C TYR A 55 -22.64 -1.36 -5.76
N GLY A 56 -22.28 -2.10 -4.72
CA GLY A 56 -21.03 -2.85 -4.66
C GLY A 56 -19.81 -1.96 -4.50
N ARG A 57 -18.62 -2.55 -4.67
CA ARG A 57 -17.35 -1.84 -4.75
C ARG A 57 -16.63 -2.20 -6.05
N ARG A 58 -15.81 -1.26 -6.56
CA ARG A 58 -15.10 -1.44 -7.83
C ARG A 58 -13.88 -2.35 -7.70
N ASN A 59 -13.24 -2.33 -6.53
CA ASN A 59 -12.00 -3.05 -6.25
C ASN A 59 -12.25 -4.17 -5.24
N ILE A 60 -11.63 -5.33 -5.44
CA ILE A 60 -11.76 -6.47 -4.53
C ILE A 60 -11.08 -6.17 -3.19
N ALA A 61 -9.83 -5.71 -3.25
CA ALA A 61 -9.01 -5.26 -2.12
C ALA A 61 -8.42 -3.88 -2.44
N CYS A 62 -8.46 -2.97 -1.47
CA CYS A 62 -8.04 -1.58 -1.67
C CYS A 62 -6.81 -1.17 -0.86
N LEU A 63 -6.44 -1.94 0.16
CA LEU A 63 -5.41 -1.59 1.13
C LEU A 63 -4.37 -2.70 1.24
N THR A 64 -3.11 -2.32 1.12
CA THR A 64 -1.96 -3.16 1.44
C THR A 64 -0.83 -2.26 1.92
N ILE A 65 -0.05 -2.72 2.89
CA ILE A 65 1.15 -2.02 3.37
C ILE A 65 2.34 -2.86 2.91
N ALA A 66 2.93 -2.47 1.79
CA ALA A 66 4.15 -3.08 1.27
C ALA A 66 5.39 -2.35 1.83
N PRO A 67 6.54 -3.04 1.94
CA PRO A 67 7.79 -2.37 2.31
C PRO A 67 8.23 -1.40 1.21
N THR A 68 8.70 -0.20 1.59
CA THR A 68 8.99 0.90 0.66
C THR A 68 10.47 1.34 0.65
N GLY A 69 11.42 0.39 0.66
CA GLY A 69 12.85 0.68 0.84
C GLY A 69 13.45 1.72 -0.11
N THR A 70 13.31 1.57 -1.44
CA THR A 70 13.88 2.53 -2.40
C THR A 70 13.04 3.79 -2.52
N THR A 71 11.71 3.66 -2.53
CA THR A 71 10.79 4.79 -2.67
C THR A 71 10.90 5.76 -1.51
N SER A 72 11.07 5.27 -0.27
CA SER A 72 11.19 6.11 0.91
C SER A 72 12.45 6.98 0.88
N LEU A 73 13.55 6.47 0.31
CA LEU A 73 14.79 7.24 0.13
C LEU A 73 14.60 8.39 -0.87
N MET A 74 13.88 8.13 -1.96
CA MET A 74 13.57 9.15 -2.97
C MET A 74 12.70 10.28 -2.41
N THR A 75 11.77 9.94 -1.52
CA THR A 75 10.83 10.90 -0.90
C THR A 75 11.32 11.45 0.45
N GLN A 76 12.51 11.06 0.91
CA GLN A 76 13.06 11.43 2.21
C GLN A 76 12.12 11.11 3.39
N THR A 77 11.50 9.93 3.35
CA THR A 77 10.61 9.42 4.40
C THR A 77 11.14 8.11 4.98
N THR A 78 10.54 7.66 6.09
CA THR A 78 10.78 6.33 6.66
C THR A 78 10.25 5.24 5.72
N SER A 79 10.80 4.03 5.80
CA SER A 79 10.49 2.91 4.89
C SER A 79 9.14 2.25 5.17
N GLY A 80 8.06 3.04 5.19
CA GLY A 80 6.70 2.57 5.45
C GLY A 80 6.27 2.87 6.88
N ILE A 81 5.73 1.87 7.57
CA ILE A 81 5.34 1.91 8.98
C ILE A 81 6.45 1.42 9.91
N GLU A 82 7.55 0.96 9.33
CA GLU A 82 8.68 0.36 9.99
C GLU A 82 9.46 1.42 10.80
N PRO A 83 9.91 1.07 12.02
CA PRO A 83 10.74 1.98 12.79
C PRO A 83 12.07 2.24 12.06
N VAL A 84 12.58 3.45 12.18
CA VAL A 84 13.88 3.82 11.60
C VAL A 84 14.97 3.01 12.29
N PHE A 85 15.70 2.19 11.52
CA PHE A 85 16.78 1.36 12.05
C PHE A 85 17.95 2.20 12.55
N LEU A 86 18.45 3.12 11.73
CA LEU A 86 19.50 4.08 12.08
C LEU A 86 19.20 5.44 11.42
N PRO A 87 19.30 6.57 12.15
CA PRO A 87 19.04 7.90 11.57
C PRO A 87 20.01 8.25 10.44
N VAL A 88 21.26 7.78 10.56
CA VAL A 88 22.31 7.96 9.55
C VAL A 88 23.01 6.63 9.37
N TYR A 89 23.08 6.14 8.12
CA TYR A 89 23.82 4.95 7.77
C TYR A 89 24.45 5.13 6.40
N LYS A 90 25.66 4.59 6.22
CA LYS A 90 26.35 4.61 4.92
C LYS A 90 25.87 3.41 4.12
N ARG A 91 25.04 3.66 3.10
CA ARG A 91 24.61 2.62 2.15
C ARG A 91 25.64 2.47 1.03
N ARG A 92 26.08 1.24 0.80
CA ARG A 92 26.87 0.87 -0.38
C ARG A 92 25.91 0.44 -1.50
N ARG A 93 26.07 0.98 -2.71
CA ARG A 93 25.23 0.64 -3.86
C ARG A 93 26.05 -0.25 -4.77
N LYS A 94 25.63 -1.50 -5.00
CA LYS A 94 26.32 -2.36 -5.95
C LYS A 94 26.39 -1.68 -7.32
N VAL A 95 27.60 -1.49 -7.83
CA VAL A 95 27.88 -0.88 -9.12
C VAL A 95 27.55 -1.89 -10.21
N ASN A 96 26.90 -1.42 -11.28
CA ASN A 96 26.72 -2.25 -12.47
C ASN A 96 28.02 -2.19 -13.28
N PRO A 97 28.72 -3.33 -13.51
CA PRO A 97 29.98 -3.34 -14.26
C PRO A 97 29.89 -2.79 -15.68
N ASN A 98 28.68 -2.79 -16.26
CA ASN A 98 28.43 -2.33 -17.63
C ASN A 98 28.17 -0.82 -17.74
N ASP A 99 28.13 -0.08 -16.62
CA ASP A 99 27.83 1.34 -16.61
C ASP A 99 29.13 2.17 -16.63
N VAL A 100 29.40 2.80 -17.78
CA VAL A 100 30.68 3.44 -18.13
C VAL A 100 30.97 4.72 -17.34
N GLN A 101 29.97 5.28 -16.63
CA GLN A 101 30.10 6.49 -15.81
C GLN A 101 30.00 6.19 -14.31
N THR A 102 30.52 5.05 -13.86
CA THR A 102 30.45 4.67 -12.45
C THR A 102 31.70 5.09 -11.68
N ARG A 103 31.48 5.66 -10.49
CA ARG A 103 32.51 6.03 -9.53
C ARG A 103 32.62 4.88 -8.52
N ASN A 104 33.80 4.26 -8.47
CA ASN A 104 34.09 3.18 -7.55
C ASN A 104 34.52 3.77 -6.21
N ASP A 105 33.63 3.74 -5.22
CA ASP A 105 33.92 4.31 -3.90
C ASP A 105 34.39 3.22 -2.92
N PHE A 106 34.12 1.94 -3.19
CA PHE A 106 34.54 0.82 -2.36
C PHE A 106 34.56 -0.53 -3.10
N THR A 107 35.56 -1.37 -2.84
CA THR A 107 35.61 -2.78 -3.30
C THR A 107 35.67 -3.68 -2.07
N ASP A 108 34.83 -4.71 -2.00
CA ASP A 108 34.87 -5.69 -0.91
C ASP A 108 35.85 -6.85 -1.15
N ASP A 109 36.03 -7.71 -0.15
CA ASP A 109 36.96 -8.84 -0.18
C ASP A 109 36.57 -9.92 -1.21
N THR A 110 35.34 -9.87 -1.72
CA THR A 110 34.84 -10.76 -2.78
C THR A 110 34.96 -10.15 -4.18
N GLY A 111 35.48 -8.93 -4.29
CA GLY A 111 35.67 -8.21 -5.55
C GLY A 111 34.43 -7.47 -6.05
N ASP A 112 33.35 -7.42 -5.26
CA ASP A 112 32.17 -6.63 -5.60
C ASP A 112 32.47 -5.14 -5.39
N VAL A 113 32.10 -4.34 -6.40
CA VAL A 113 32.33 -2.89 -6.42
C VAL A 113 31.05 -2.16 -6.05
N TYR A 114 31.18 -1.15 -5.18
CA TYR A 114 30.09 -0.36 -4.60
C TYR A 114 30.34 1.15 -4.67
#